data_AF-A0AAJ4WAE8-F1
#
_entry.id   AF-A0AAJ4WAE8-F1
#
_cell.length_a   1.000
_cell.length_b   1.000
_cell.length_c   1.000
_cell.angle_alpha   90.00
_cell.angle_beta   90.00
_cell.angle_gamma   90.00
#
_symmetry.space_group_name_H-M   'P 1'
#
loop_
_entity.id
_entity.type
_entity.pdbx_description
1 polymer ?
#
loop_
_entity_poly.entity_id
_entity_poly.type
_entity_poly.pdbx_seq_one_letter_code
_entity_poly.pdbx_strand_id
1 'polypeptide(L)'
;MKYKYTPFFIALFPLIISSHVNASIIIGDGGMQNSVSPGANYGGKVSSDTFIINNKGQIMVSGWSDDFNQEMPLERWGWAVVNNTVVNKGGNLYIQGGVANDTLIDGGRMLVLGATGGNAANLQYFKQGELAVANDTIIKNSGLQNVYNKGTTNNAQLSDKGTQNVYYDGVANNTVINIGGLQYIYYSGESNNTIINDGGKQYVYNTDKVNGTVVKNGGKQYVYFSASLPNNIGLVKNTLVEVGGFQSVSGVNVSALDTMLYGKQHIFTGGSSVNTTVGDGGLILAYDQGKVINANVLSGGDVFIETRHDAVTGDPLAPAYANKTTLNGGALYVRGQDSFAENSLVNSGELFVHNGGIIMDTRVAGNSSVIHIDSDSFSKGRLDLSNGATVYLGASDTSGAKIEHLTLNDASVIFGSR
;
A
#
# COMPACT_ATOMS: atom_id res chain seq x y z
N MET A 1 -55.97 28.94 -59.74
CA MET A 1 -54.72 29.45 -59.15
C MET A 1 -54.79 29.35 -57.64
N LYS A 2 -53.91 28.55 -57.03
CA LYS A 2 -53.21 28.84 -55.77
C LYS A 2 -52.22 27.70 -55.54
N TYR A 3 -50.95 28.04 -55.74
CA TYR A 3 -49.80 27.14 -55.67
C TYR A 3 -49.55 26.67 -54.23
N LYS A 4 -49.24 25.38 -54.07
CA LYS A 4 -48.62 24.81 -52.87
C LYS A 4 -47.20 25.38 -52.75
N TYR A 5 -46.89 26.04 -51.64
CA TYR A 5 -45.52 26.30 -51.21
C TYR A 5 -45.17 25.31 -50.10
N THR A 6 -44.28 24.37 -50.42
CA THR A 6 -43.51 23.60 -49.44
C THR A 6 -42.25 24.39 -49.08
N PRO A 7 -41.98 24.69 -47.81
CA PRO A 7 -40.66 25.20 -47.42
C PRO A 7 -39.66 24.03 -47.42
N PHE A 8 -38.74 24.07 -48.37
CA PHE A 8 -37.49 23.30 -48.35
C PHE A 8 -36.66 23.79 -47.15
N PHE A 9 -36.58 23.00 -46.09
CA PHE A 9 -35.50 23.18 -45.10
C PHE A 9 -34.24 22.55 -45.70
N ILE A 10 -33.29 23.39 -46.11
CA ILE A 10 -31.90 22.97 -46.31
C ILE A 10 -31.36 22.68 -44.90
N ALA A 11 -31.38 21.42 -44.50
CA ALA A 11 -30.52 20.95 -43.43
C ALA A 11 -29.09 21.05 -43.95
N LEU A 12 -28.31 22.01 -43.45
CA LEU A 12 -26.84 21.92 -43.52
C LEU A 12 -26.45 20.69 -42.71
N PHE A 13 -26.25 19.56 -43.39
CA PHE A 13 -25.53 18.44 -42.82
C PHE A 13 -24.08 18.90 -42.60
N PRO A 14 -23.50 18.78 -41.40
CA PRO A 14 -22.06 18.80 -41.29
C PRO A 14 -21.52 17.66 -42.15
N LEU A 15 -20.61 17.99 -43.06
CA LEU A 15 -19.94 17.07 -43.96
C LEU A 15 -19.34 15.93 -43.14
N ILE A 16 -19.89 14.73 -43.29
CA ILE A 16 -19.32 13.50 -42.74
C ILE A 16 -18.07 13.20 -43.55
N ILE A 17 -16.90 13.57 -43.04
CA ILE A 17 -15.65 12.98 -43.49
C ILE A 17 -15.55 11.60 -42.81
N SER A 18 -16.24 10.63 -43.40
CA SER A 18 -15.92 9.22 -43.21
C SER A 18 -14.73 8.92 -44.10
N SER A 19 -13.54 9.11 -43.56
CA SER A 19 -12.34 8.44 -44.05
C SER A 19 -11.57 7.96 -42.83
N HIS A 20 -11.66 6.66 -42.57
CA HIS A 20 -10.77 5.96 -41.66
C HIS A 20 -9.33 6.13 -42.15
N VAL A 21 -8.66 7.13 -41.59
CA VAL A 21 -7.21 7.20 -41.46
C VAL A 21 -7.01 7.32 -39.97
N ASN A 22 -6.12 6.51 -39.37
CA ASN A 22 -5.68 6.72 -37.98
C ASN A 22 -5.11 8.13 -37.88
N ALA A 23 -5.96 9.11 -37.59
CA ALA A 23 -5.61 10.51 -37.56
C ALA A 23 -5.48 10.89 -36.09
N SER A 24 -4.29 11.34 -35.69
CA SER A 24 -4.11 11.86 -34.35
C SER A 24 -4.96 13.13 -34.18
N ILE A 25 -5.88 13.14 -33.22
CA ILE A 25 -6.68 14.32 -32.88
C ILE A 25 -5.88 15.14 -31.85
N ILE A 26 -5.39 16.30 -32.27
CA ILE A 26 -4.64 17.23 -31.41
C ILE A 26 -5.60 18.25 -30.79
N ILE A 27 -5.55 18.38 -29.46
CA ILE A 27 -6.43 19.25 -28.66
C ILE A 27 -5.55 20.19 -27.82
N GLY A 28 -5.84 21.50 -27.86
CA GLY A 28 -4.95 22.54 -27.33
C GLY A 28 -3.82 22.92 -28.30
N ASP A 29 -3.16 24.06 -28.04
CA ASP A 29 -2.11 24.73 -28.85
C ASP A 29 -2.02 24.31 -30.34
N GLY A 30 -2.73 25.06 -31.21
CA GLY A 30 -2.73 24.82 -32.66
C GLY A 30 -3.69 23.74 -33.14
N GLY A 31 -4.37 23.02 -32.23
CA GLY A 31 -5.49 22.11 -32.55
C GLY A 31 -6.79 22.83 -32.91
N MET A 32 -7.72 22.13 -33.60
CA MET A 32 -9.02 22.67 -34.02
C MET A 32 -10.02 22.87 -32.86
N GLN A 33 -9.77 22.28 -31.68
CA GLN A 33 -10.66 22.33 -30.52
C GLN A 33 -9.89 22.44 -29.19
N ASN A 34 -10.49 23.11 -28.21
CA ASN A 34 -9.97 23.23 -26.84
C ASN A 34 -10.55 22.19 -25.89
N SER A 35 -11.69 21.58 -26.25
CA SER A 35 -12.34 20.52 -25.48
C SER A 35 -13.03 19.51 -26.40
N VAL A 36 -12.96 18.23 -26.07
CA VAL A 36 -13.70 17.15 -26.74
C VAL A 36 -14.43 16.31 -25.70
N SER A 37 -15.70 15.99 -25.94
CA SER A 37 -16.45 15.02 -25.14
C SER A 37 -16.97 13.88 -26.03
N PRO A 38 -16.20 12.78 -26.16
CA PRO A 38 -16.72 11.55 -26.72
C PRO A 38 -17.83 11.10 -25.76
N GLY A 39 -19.09 11.05 -26.20
CA GLY A 39 -20.22 10.68 -25.34
C GLY A 39 -21.44 11.61 -25.45
N ALA A 40 -21.25 12.91 -25.71
CA ALA A 40 -22.36 13.85 -25.81
C ALA A 40 -23.18 13.74 -27.12
N ASN A 41 -22.64 13.07 -28.14
CA ASN A 41 -23.31 12.83 -29.41
C ASN A 41 -23.00 11.41 -29.90
N TYR A 42 -24.04 10.60 -30.05
CA TYR A 42 -24.05 9.23 -30.60
C TYR A 42 -23.60 8.12 -29.65
N GLY A 43 -24.56 7.24 -29.30
CA GLY A 43 -24.38 6.07 -28.44
C GLY A 43 -23.07 5.33 -28.69
N GLY A 44 -22.26 5.26 -27.63
CA GLY A 44 -21.15 4.33 -27.48
C GLY A 44 -20.19 4.30 -28.66
N LYS A 45 -19.47 5.40 -28.93
CA LYS A 45 -18.32 5.36 -29.84
C LYS A 45 -17.07 4.97 -29.07
N VAL A 46 -16.51 3.81 -29.42
CA VAL A 46 -15.10 3.49 -29.18
C VAL A 46 -14.30 4.29 -30.20
N SER A 47 -13.46 5.22 -29.73
CA SER A 47 -12.57 5.92 -30.66
C SER A 47 -11.46 4.97 -31.12
N SER A 48 -11.31 4.84 -32.44
CA SER A 48 -10.14 4.24 -33.09
C SER A 48 -8.92 5.18 -33.12
N ASP A 49 -9.09 6.41 -32.65
CA ASP A 49 -8.15 7.50 -32.90
C ASP A 49 -7.19 7.68 -31.74
N THR A 50 -5.98 8.14 -32.05
CA THR A 50 -5.01 8.59 -31.03
C THR A 50 -5.36 10.01 -30.65
N PHE A 51 -5.55 10.29 -29.36
CA PHE A 51 -5.76 11.65 -28.88
C PHE A 51 -4.46 12.23 -28.33
N ILE A 52 -4.12 13.45 -28.71
CA ILE A 52 -2.97 14.18 -28.16
C ILE A 52 -3.47 15.45 -27.51
N ILE A 53 -3.41 15.51 -26.18
CA ILE A 53 -3.88 16.63 -25.37
C ILE A 53 -2.69 17.47 -24.94
N ASN A 54 -2.59 18.67 -25.50
CA ASN A 54 -1.56 19.65 -25.18
C ASN A 54 -2.10 20.72 -24.24
N ASN A 55 -1.23 21.67 -23.88
CA ASN A 55 -1.50 22.86 -23.08
C ASN A 55 -2.95 23.39 -23.17
N LYS A 56 -3.64 23.47 -22.02
CA LYS A 56 -5.05 23.88 -21.86
C LYS A 56 -6.09 23.03 -22.60
N GLY A 57 -5.67 22.05 -23.40
CA GLY A 57 -6.53 21.07 -24.03
C GLY A 57 -7.16 20.16 -22.98
N GLN A 58 -8.41 19.79 -23.23
CA GLN A 58 -9.18 18.95 -22.32
C GLN A 58 -9.98 17.89 -23.08
N ILE A 59 -10.02 16.67 -22.56
CA ILE A 59 -11.00 15.66 -22.99
C ILE A 59 -11.85 15.25 -21.80
N MET A 60 -13.16 15.18 -21.99
CA MET A 60 -14.10 14.64 -21.02
C MET A 60 -14.76 13.37 -21.58
N VAL A 61 -14.34 12.23 -21.07
CA VAL A 61 -14.84 10.90 -21.41
C VAL A 61 -15.96 10.56 -20.44
N SER A 62 -17.21 10.80 -20.86
CA SER A 62 -18.39 10.67 -20.02
C SER A 62 -19.40 9.68 -20.55
N GLY A 63 -20.09 8.97 -19.66
CA GLY A 63 -21.30 8.20 -19.96
C GLY A 63 -22.48 8.77 -19.17
N TRP A 64 -23.56 9.15 -19.85
CA TRP A 64 -24.84 9.55 -19.24
C TRP A 64 -25.98 8.71 -19.82
N SER A 65 -26.96 8.36 -18.98
CA SER A 65 -28.26 7.84 -19.41
C SER A 65 -29.34 8.74 -18.84
N ASP A 66 -30.13 9.37 -19.71
CA ASP A 66 -31.26 10.23 -19.32
C ASP A 66 -32.56 9.42 -19.08
N ASP A 67 -32.54 8.10 -19.27
CA ASP A 67 -33.75 7.27 -19.33
C ASP A 67 -33.74 6.16 -18.28
N PHE A 68 -33.99 6.55 -17.02
CA PHE A 68 -34.01 5.66 -15.85
C PHE A 68 -35.24 4.74 -15.76
N ASN A 69 -36.14 4.75 -16.76
CA ASN A 69 -37.44 4.09 -16.71
C ASN A 69 -37.66 2.99 -17.77
N GLN A 70 -36.65 2.61 -18.55
CA GLN A 70 -36.79 1.47 -19.46
C GLN A 70 -35.68 0.44 -19.23
N GLU A 71 -36.08 -0.83 -19.13
CA GLU A 71 -35.21 -2.00 -19.20
C GLU A 71 -34.51 -2.03 -20.57
N MET A 72 -33.52 -1.18 -20.77
CA MET A 72 -32.70 -1.20 -21.97
C MET A 72 -31.59 -2.24 -21.83
N PRO A 73 -31.42 -3.15 -22.81
CA PRO A 73 -30.32 -4.10 -22.80
C PRO A 73 -28.96 -3.38 -22.75
N LEU A 74 -28.00 -3.99 -22.04
CA LEU A 74 -26.67 -3.42 -21.71
C LEU A 74 -25.91 -2.83 -22.92
N GLU A 75 -26.21 -3.27 -24.13
CA GLU A 75 -25.58 -2.86 -25.40
C GLU A 75 -25.96 -1.45 -25.88
N ARG A 76 -27.00 -0.81 -25.30
CA ARG A 76 -27.45 0.56 -25.67
C ARG A 76 -27.00 1.67 -24.73
N TRP A 77 -26.31 1.35 -23.63
CA TRP A 77 -25.73 2.34 -22.74
C TRP A 77 -24.48 2.90 -23.41
N GLY A 78 -24.48 4.18 -23.80
CA GLY A 78 -23.35 4.78 -24.51
C GLY A 78 -22.20 5.12 -23.56
N TRP A 79 -21.30 4.18 -23.29
CA TRP A 79 -20.05 4.46 -22.58
C TRP A 79 -19.03 5.02 -23.57
N ALA A 80 -18.45 6.17 -23.24
CA ALA A 80 -17.38 6.76 -24.02
C ALA A 80 -16.08 5.98 -23.79
N VAL A 81 -15.43 5.56 -24.87
CA VAL A 81 -14.13 4.88 -24.80
C VAL A 81 -13.12 5.64 -25.62
N VAL A 82 -12.02 6.02 -24.98
CA VAL A 82 -10.83 6.55 -25.65
C VAL A 82 -9.70 5.55 -25.53
N ASN A 83 -8.93 5.40 -26.61
CA ASN A 83 -7.73 4.55 -26.64
C ASN A 83 -6.53 5.43 -26.99
N ASN A 84 -5.32 4.94 -26.76
CA ASN A 84 -4.08 5.53 -27.29
C ASN A 84 -3.98 7.04 -27.05
N THR A 85 -4.23 7.49 -25.81
CA THR A 85 -4.31 8.92 -25.49
C THR A 85 -3.00 9.41 -24.89
N VAL A 86 -2.41 10.45 -25.46
CA VAL A 86 -1.23 11.14 -24.92
C VAL A 86 -1.67 12.44 -24.27
N VAL A 87 -1.38 12.60 -22.98
CA VAL A 87 -1.66 13.82 -22.21
C VAL A 87 -0.34 14.50 -21.87
N ASN A 88 0.03 15.48 -22.69
CA ASN A 88 1.25 16.26 -22.50
C ASN A 88 1.08 17.30 -21.40
N LYS A 89 2.20 17.90 -20.98
CA LYS A 89 2.24 18.96 -19.98
C LYS A 89 1.20 20.06 -20.26
N GLY A 90 0.35 20.30 -19.27
CA GLY A 90 -0.72 21.30 -19.34
C GLY A 90 -2.04 20.79 -19.96
N GLY A 91 -2.05 19.60 -20.56
CA GLY A 91 -3.27 18.91 -21.00
C GLY A 91 -3.98 18.19 -19.85
N ASN A 92 -5.29 18.00 -20.00
CA ASN A 92 -6.13 17.34 -18.99
C ASN A 92 -7.08 16.30 -19.61
N LEU A 93 -7.13 15.10 -19.03
CA LEU A 93 -8.06 14.04 -19.38
C LEU A 93 -8.99 13.74 -18.20
N TYR A 94 -10.30 13.81 -18.40
CA TYR A 94 -11.31 13.56 -17.38
C TYR A 94 -12.12 12.31 -17.77
N ILE A 95 -12.10 11.28 -16.93
CA ILE A 95 -12.91 10.06 -17.08
C ILE A 95 -14.03 10.09 -16.04
N GLN A 96 -15.27 10.24 -16.50
CA GLN A 96 -16.47 10.39 -15.68
C GLN A 96 -17.57 9.41 -16.15
N GLY A 97 -17.45 8.15 -15.72
CA GLY A 97 -18.34 7.06 -16.19
C GLY A 97 -18.01 6.54 -17.60
N GLY A 98 -16.85 6.89 -18.15
CA GLY A 98 -16.31 6.32 -19.38
C GLY A 98 -15.07 5.46 -19.14
N VAL A 99 -14.41 5.04 -20.22
CA VAL A 99 -13.21 4.20 -20.20
C VAL A 99 -12.08 4.83 -21.01
N ALA A 100 -10.87 4.81 -20.45
CA ALA A 100 -9.64 5.16 -21.16
C ALA A 100 -8.68 3.97 -21.15
N ASN A 101 -8.22 3.56 -22.32
CA ASN A 101 -7.19 2.53 -22.46
C ASN A 101 -5.90 3.14 -23.03
N ASP A 102 -4.76 2.54 -22.71
CA ASP A 102 -3.46 2.85 -23.31
C ASP A 102 -3.14 4.35 -23.28
N THR A 103 -3.24 4.94 -22.08
CA THR A 103 -3.02 6.38 -21.89
C THR A 103 -1.60 6.66 -21.42
N LEU A 104 -0.89 7.54 -22.13
CA LEU A 104 0.40 8.10 -21.71
C LEU A 104 0.20 9.50 -21.11
N ILE A 105 0.47 9.68 -19.83
CA ILE A 105 0.53 10.98 -19.16
C ILE A 105 2.00 11.45 -19.09
N ASP A 106 2.37 12.41 -19.93
CA ASP A 106 3.71 12.99 -20.03
C ASP A 106 3.70 14.43 -19.48
N GLY A 107 3.74 14.55 -18.16
CA GLY A 107 3.62 15.84 -17.45
C GLY A 107 2.20 16.44 -17.43
N GLY A 108 1.23 15.81 -18.10
CA GLY A 108 -0.18 16.17 -18.10
C GLY A 108 -0.95 15.69 -16.86
N ARG A 109 -2.27 15.77 -16.89
CA ARG A 109 -3.14 15.33 -15.79
C ARG A 109 -4.29 14.44 -16.26
N MET A 110 -4.62 13.44 -15.45
CA MET A 110 -5.82 12.61 -15.60
C MET A 110 -6.62 12.62 -14.30
N LEU A 111 -7.94 12.75 -14.41
CA LEU A 111 -8.89 12.53 -13.33
C LEU A 111 -9.77 11.33 -13.67
N VAL A 112 -9.85 10.36 -12.78
CA VAL A 112 -10.75 9.20 -12.89
C VAL A 112 -11.73 9.28 -11.73
N LEU A 113 -13.00 9.52 -12.05
CA LEU A 113 -14.06 9.74 -11.06
C LEU A 113 -15.31 8.98 -11.49
N GLY A 114 -15.79 8.05 -10.67
CA GLY A 114 -17.05 7.36 -10.95
C GLY A 114 -18.21 8.34 -11.10
N ALA A 115 -19.24 7.98 -11.86
CA ALA A 115 -20.39 8.86 -12.01
C ALA A 115 -21.16 8.98 -10.67
N THR A 116 -21.79 10.14 -10.46
CA THR A 116 -22.70 10.39 -9.34
C THR A 116 -24.04 10.82 -9.95
N GLY A 117 -24.93 9.86 -10.22
CA GLY A 117 -26.18 10.18 -10.92
C GLY A 117 -27.45 9.42 -10.53
N GLY A 118 -27.39 8.33 -9.75
CA GLY A 118 -28.58 7.53 -9.43
C GLY A 118 -29.07 7.68 -7.99
N ASN A 119 -30.36 7.97 -7.80
CA ASN A 119 -31.04 7.98 -6.50
C ASN A 119 -30.87 6.61 -5.80
N ALA A 120 -30.37 6.60 -4.56
CA ALA A 120 -29.86 5.41 -3.85
C ALA A 120 -30.93 4.33 -3.49
N ALA A 121 -32.18 4.48 -3.93
CA ALA A 121 -33.31 3.64 -3.51
C ALA A 121 -33.54 2.38 -4.37
N ASN A 122 -32.97 2.28 -5.58
CA ASN A 122 -33.15 1.14 -6.49
C ASN A 122 -31.88 0.30 -6.69
N LEU A 123 -31.06 0.16 -5.65
CA LEU A 123 -29.82 -0.64 -5.64
C LEU A 123 -30.02 -2.17 -5.85
N GLN A 124 -31.26 -2.65 -5.99
CA GLN A 124 -31.55 -4.09 -6.13
C GLN A 124 -31.38 -4.64 -7.56
N TYR A 125 -31.21 -3.78 -8.58
CA TYR A 125 -31.02 -4.21 -9.98
C TYR A 125 -29.66 -3.81 -10.58
N PHE A 126 -28.81 -3.09 -9.84
CA PHE A 126 -27.47 -2.69 -10.28
C PHE A 126 -26.39 -3.56 -9.61
N LYS A 127 -25.92 -4.62 -10.29
CA LYS A 127 -24.59 -5.16 -9.99
C LYS A 127 -23.57 -4.24 -10.68
N GLN A 128 -22.71 -3.56 -9.90
CA GLN A 128 -21.49 -2.85 -10.37
C GLN A 128 -21.68 -2.03 -11.67
N GLY A 129 -22.05 -0.75 -11.59
CA GLY A 129 -22.17 0.03 -12.82
C GLY A 129 -22.43 1.51 -12.60
N GLU A 130 -21.35 2.28 -12.43
CA GLU A 130 -21.13 3.67 -12.89
C GLU A 130 -19.59 3.92 -12.86
N LEU A 131 -18.80 2.97 -13.39
CA LEU A 131 -17.36 2.89 -13.19
C LEU A 131 -16.61 3.72 -14.24
N ALA A 132 -15.93 4.79 -13.79
CA ALA A 132 -14.87 5.40 -14.58
C ALA A 132 -13.64 4.48 -14.53
N VAL A 133 -13.15 4.02 -15.68
CA VAL A 133 -12.04 3.07 -15.75
C VAL A 133 -10.88 3.64 -16.56
N ALA A 134 -9.66 3.52 -16.03
CA ALA A 134 -8.43 3.73 -16.79
C ALA A 134 -7.58 2.46 -16.79
N ASN A 135 -7.29 1.92 -17.97
CA ASN A 135 -6.46 0.74 -18.13
C ASN A 135 -5.10 1.13 -18.71
N ASP A 136 -4.06 0.45 -18.25
CA ASP A 136 -2.72 0.44 -18.83
C ASP A 136 -2.15 1.87 -19.00
N THR A 137 -2.38 2.72 -17.99
CA THR A 137 -1.92 4.11 -18.00
C THR A 137 -0.43 4.20 -17.63
N ILE A 138 0.38 4.82 -18.48
CA ILE A 138 1.78 5.14 -18.20
C ILE A 138 1.87 6.59 -17.71
N ILE A 139 2.47 6.81 -16.55
CA ILE A 139 2.57 8.12 -15.90
C ILE A 139 4.04 8.45 -15.68
N LYS A 140 4.52 9.52 -16.34
CA LYS A 140 5.92 9.93 -16.29
C LYS A 140 6.09 11.44 -16.32
N ASN A 141 7.32 11.91 -16.12
CA ASN A 141 7.72 13.31 -16.25
C ASN A 141 6.85 14.26 -15.41
N SER A 142 6.63 13.92 -14.14
CA SER A 142 5.73 14.65 -13.22
C SER A 142 4.24 14.67 -13.64
N GLY A 143 3.84 13.74 -14.51
CA GLY A 143 2.44 13.49 -14.83
C GLY A 143 1.66 13.05 -13.60
N LEU A 144 0.35 13.32 -13.60
CA LEU A 144 -0.51 13.07 -12.44
C LEU A 144 -1.80 12.34 -12.84
N GLN A 145 -2.10 11.22 -12.19
CA GLN A 145 -3.41 10.58 -12.21
C GLN A 145 -4.04 10.66 -10.82
N ASN A 146 -5.20 11.30 -10.71
CA ASN A 146 -6.00 11.26 -9.49
C ASN A 146 -7.19 10.32 -9.70
N VAL A 147 -7.39 9.40 -8.76
CA VAL A 147 -8.46 8.40 -8.76
C VAL A 147 -9.34 8.67 -7.54
N TYR A 148 -10.62 8.94 -7.77
CA TYR A 148 -11.60 9.28 -6.74
C TYR A 148 -12.82 8.35 -6.82
N ASN A 149 -13.60 8.31 -5.74
CA ASN A 149 -14.93 7.69 -5.58
C ASN A 149 -15.41 6.86 -6.78
N LYS A 150 -15.27 5.53 -6.66
CA LYS A 150 -15.67 4.53 -7.66
C LYS A 150 -14.95 4.61 -9.01
N GLY A 151 -13.97 5.51 -9.14
CA GLY A 151 -12.98 5.46 -10.21
C GLY A 151 -12.06 4.26 -10.00
N THR A 152 -11.78 3.53 -11.07
CA THR A 152 -10.92 2.35 -11.07
C THR A 152 -9.77 2.53 -12.04
N THR A 153 -8.58 2.17 -11.62
CA THR A 153 -7.40 2.12 -12.51
C THR A 153 -6.77 0.75 -12.45
N ASN A 154 -6.36 0.23 -13.61
CA ASN A 154 -5.76 -1.09 -13.73
C ASN A 154 -4.40 -0.97 -14.43
N ASN A 155 -3.39 -1.65 -13.88
CA ASN A 155 -2.06 -1.80 -14.47
C ASN A 155 -1.34 -0.46 -14.75
N ALA A 156 -1.56 0.55 -13.91
CA ALA A 156 -0.87 1.82 -14.06
C ALA A 156 0.65 1.66 -13.86
N GLN A 157 1.46 2.31 -14.68
CA GLN A 157 2.93 2.28 -14.59
C GLN A 157 3.47 3.67 -14.27
N LEU A 158 4.18 3.80 -13.14
CA LEU A 158 4.65 5.09 -12.62
C LEU A 158 6.17 5.18 -12.71
N SER A 159 6.71 6.27 -13.24
CA SER A 159 8.17 6.50 -13.36
C SER A 159 8.47 8.00 -13.40
N ASP A 160 9.72 8.43 -13.23
CA ASP A 160 10.15 9.81 -13.49
C ASP A 160 9.27 10.90 -12.84
N LYS A 161 9.00 10.77 -11.54
CA LYS A 161 8.09 11.62 -10.74
C LYS A 161 6.61 11.54 -11.14
N GLY A 162 6.26 10.63 -12.04
CA GLY A 162 4.88 10.27 -12.34
C GLY A 162 4.17 9.82 -11.08
N THR A 163 3.01 10.41 -10.82
CA THR A 163 2.31 10.28 -9.55
C THR A 163 0.89 9.75 -9.77
N GLN A 164 0.51 8.73 -9.01
CA GLN A 164 -0.88 8.28 -8.90
C GLN A 164 -1.37 8.54 -7.47
N ASN A 165 -2.43 9.33 -7.34
CA ASN A 165 -3.10 9.53 -6.06
C ASN A 165 -4.46 8.81 -6.07
N VAL A 166 -4.73 8.03 -5.04
CA VAL A 166 -5.98 7.28 -4.88
C VAL A 166 -6.69 7.77 -3.62
N TYR A 167 -7.90 8.29 -3.77
CA TYR A 167 -8.67 8.94 -2.71
C TYR A 167 -10.08 8.35 -2.61
N TYR A 168 -10.68 8.38 -1.42
CA TYR A 168 -12.11 8.29 -1.17
C TYR A 168 -12.81 7.21 -2.00
N ASP A 169 -12.56 5.93 -1.71
CA ASP A 169 -13.12 4.78 -2.45
C ASP A 169 -12.77 4.73 -3.95
N GLY A 170 -11.74 5.46 -4.40
CA GLY A 170 -11.03 5.17 -5.63
C GLY A 170 -10.23 3.86 -5.50
N VAL A 171 -10.08 3.13 -6.60
CA VAL A 171 -9.42 1.82 -6.63
C VAL A 171 -8.27 1.81 -7.62
N ALA A 172 -7.10 1.34 -7.19
CA ALA A 172 -5.95 1.08 -8.06
C ALA A 172 -5.53 -0.39 -7.97
N ASN A 173 -5.56 -1.09 -9.09
CA ASN A 173 -5.20 -2.50 -9.19
C ASN A 173 -3.91 -2.67 -10.00
N ASN A 174 -3.01 -3.51 -9.50
CA ASN A 174 -1.79 -3.93 -10.18
C ASN A 174 -0.88 -2.76 -10.61
N THR A 175 -0.86 -1.67 -9.82
CA THR A 175 0.03 -0.54 -10.11
C THR A 175 1.49 -0.99 -10.01
N VAL A 176 2.30 -0.67 -11.02
CA VAL A 176 3.75 -0.88 -11.03
C VAL A 176 4.45 0.44 -10.83
N ILE A 177 5.22 0.55 -9.75
CA ILE A 177 5.97 1.75 -9.38
C ILE A 177 7.45 1.53 -9.70
N ASN A 178 7.94 2.18 -10.73
CA ASN A 178 9.35 2.14 -11.15
C ASN A 178 10.14 3.31 -10.57
N ILE A 179 11.41 3.42 -10.95
CA ILE A 179 12.33 4.44 -10.47
C ILE A 179 11.73 5.86 -10.55
N GLY A 180 11.71 6.54 -9.40
CA GLY A 180 11.18 7.88 -9.26
C GLY A 180 9.65 7.99 -9.34
N GLY A 181 8.92 6.90 -9.60
CA GLY A 181 7.46 6.84 -9.57
C GLY A 181 6.92 6.89 -8.14
N LEU A 182 5.73 7.47 -7.98
CA LEU A 182 5.11 7.70 -6.67
C LEU A 182 3.64 7.29 -6.68
N GLN A 183 3.24 6.40 -5.78
CA GLN A 183 1.84 6.12 -5.52
C GLN A 183 1.47 6.61 -4.12
N TYR A 184 0.36 7.33 -4.02
CA TYR A 184 -0.19 7.77 -2.75
C TYR A 184 -1.61 7.25 -2.57
N ILE A 185 -1.85 6.53 -1.49
CA ILE A 185 -3.19 6.05 -1.12
C ILE A 185 -3.65 6.85 0.08
N TYR A 186 -4.79 7.52 -0.06
CA TYR A 186 -5.32 8.45 0.92
C TYR A 186 -6.76 8.09 1.27
N TYR A 187 -7.17 8.36 2.53
CA TYR A 187 -8.56 8.50 2.97
C TYR A 187 -9.54 7.51 2.32
N SER A 188 -9.59 6.27 2.81
CA SER A 188 -10.41 5.16 2.28
C SER A 188 -10.16 4.73 0.82
N GLY A 189 -9.14 5.26 0.15
CA GLY A 189 -8.67 4.76 -1.15
C GLY A 189 -8.15 3.32 -1.04
N GLU A 190 -8.31 2.54 -2.11
CA GLU A 190 -7.98 1.12 -2.19
C GLU A 190 -6.85 0.86 -3.18
N SER A 191 -5.89 0.01 -2.79
CA SER A 191 -4.77 -0.40 -3.64
C SER A 191 -4.53 -1.90 -3.52
N ASN A 192 -4.59 -2.58 -4.66
CA ASN A 192 -4.44 -4.03 -4.73
C ASN A 192 -3.25 -4.42 -5.60
N ASN A 193 -2.41 -5.34 -5.08
CA ASN A 193 -1.32 -5.99 -5.81
C ASN A 193 -0.30 -5.02 -6.42
N THR A 194 0.01 -3.93 -5.71
CA THR A 194 1.04 -2.98 -6.15
C THR A 194 2.41 -3.64 -6.17
N ILE A 195 3.18 -3.44 -7.24
CA ILE A 195 4.58 -3.85 -7.32
C ILE A 195 5.45 -2.61 -7.23
N ILE A 196 6.35 -2.56 -6.25
CA ILE A 196 7.30 -1.47 -6.03
C ILE A 196 8.69 -1.93 -6.43
N ASN A 197 9.19 -1.46 -7.57
CA ASN A 197 10.53 -1.75 -8.06
C ASN A 197 11.56 -0.75 -7.48
N ASP A 198 12.83 -0.95 -7.82
CA ASP A 198 13.94 -0.11 -7.36
C ASP A 198 13.69 1.39 -7.62
N GLY A 199 13.90 2.20 -6.58
CA GLY A 199 13.66 3.64 -6.59
C GLY A 199 12.18 4.07 -6.61
N GLY A 200 11.23 3.14 -6.71
CA GLY A 200 9.79 3.38 -6.61
C GLY A 200 9.32 3.50 -5.16
N LYS A 201 8.24 4.28 -4.94
CA LYS A 201 7.68 4.48 -3.60
C LYS A 201 6.15 4.44 -3.56
N GLN A 202 5.61 3.69 -2.61
CA GLN A 202 4.21 3.76 -2.21
C GLN A 202 4.09 4.41 -0.82
N TYR A 203 3.17 5.35 -0.70
CA TYR A 203 2.81 5.98 0.55
C TYR A 203 1.35 5.69 0.87
N VAL A 204 1.10 5.09 2.03
CA VAL A 204 -0.22 4.72 2.51
C VAL A 204 -0.58 5.62 3.68
N TYR A 205 -1.64 6.40 3.49
CA TYR A 205 -2.14 7.37 4.44
C TYR A 205 -3.61 7.15 4.71
N ASN A 206 -3.96 6.94 5.98
CA ASN A 206 -5.34 6.98 6.43
C ASN A 206 -6.33 6.05 5.68
N THR A 207 -5.95 4.80 5.42
CA THR A 207 -6.81 3.77 4.79
C THR A 207 -6.47 2.36 5.27
N ASP A 208 -7.45 1.46 5.28
CA ASP A 208 -7.34 0.03 5.62
C ASP A 208 -7.48 -0.93 4.42
N LYS A 209 -7.44 -0.38 3.20
CA LYS A 209 -7.72 -1.07 1.95
C LYS A 209 -6.50 -1.26 1.06
N VAL A 210 -5.32 -1.47 1.64
CA VAL A 210 -4.11 -1.80 0.87
C VAL A 210 -3.76 -3.26 1.06
N ASN A 211 -3.69 -4.01 -0.04
CA ASN A 211 -3.55 -5.46 0.00
C ASN A 211 -2.59 -5.98 -1.08
N GLY A 212 -1.74 -6.94 -0.71
CA GLY A 212 -0.94 -7.70 -1.67
C GLY A 212 0.25 -6.94 -2.26
N THR A 213 0.73 -5.88 -1.60
CA THR A 213 1.90 -5.13 -2.09
C THR A 213 3.14 -6.02 -2.12
N VAL A 214 3.89 -5.99 -3.22
CA VAL A 214 5.23 -6.59 -3.35
C VAL A 214 6.26 -5.48 -3.38
N VAL A 215 7.14 -5.45 -2.38
CA VAL A 215 8.24 -4.49 -2.25
C VAL A 215 9.54 -5.18 -2.65
N LYS A 216 10.04 -4.88 -3.85
CA LYS A 216 11.27 -5.48 -4.38
C LYS A 216 12.51 -4.77 -3.88
N ASN A 217 13.67 -5.32 -4.22
CA ASN A 217 14.97 -4.70 -3.94
C ASN A 217 15.00 -3.21 -4.35
N GLY A 218 15.32 -2.33 -3.40
CA GLY A 218 15.38 -0.88 -3.58
C GLY A 218 14.02 -0.16 -3.58
N GLY A 219 12.91 -0.89 -3.68
CA GLY A 219 11.55 -0.39 -3.55
C GLY A 219 11.19 -0.08 -2.10
N LYS A 220 10.27 0.88 -1.89
CA LYS A 220 9.90 1.34 -0.54
C LYS A 220 8.40 1.52 -0.36
N GLN A 221 7.86 0.95 0.72
CA GLN A 221 6.51 1.22 1.20
C GLN A 221 6.56 1.98 2.53
N TYR A 222 5.82 3.08 2.62
CA TYR A 222 5.67 3.87 3.83
C TYR A 222 4.21 3.86 4.27
N VAL A 223 3.94 3.40 5.48
CA VAL A 223 2.59 3.30 6.06
C VAL A 223 2.51 4.24 7.25
N TYR A 224 1.63 5.24 7.16
CA TYR A 224 1.51 6.27 8.18
C TYR A 224 0.05 6.67 8.46
N PHE A 225 -0.30 6.78 9.74
CA PHE A 225 -1.61 7.27 10.19
C PHE A 225 -1.45 8.23 11.37
N SER A 226 -1.99 9.45 11.25
CA SER A 226 -1.82 10.49 12.28
C SER A 226 -3.02 10.71 13.18
N ALA A 227 -4.22 10.22 12.81
CA ALA A 227 -5.41 10.42 13.61
C ALA A 227 -5.70 9.24 14.56
N SER A 228 -6.21 9.53 15.76
CA SER A 228 -6.77 8.49 16.63
C SER A 228 -8.22 8.25 16.18
N LEU A 229 -8.41 7.39 15.17
CA LEU A 229 -9.76 6.91 14.83
C LEU A 229 -10.01 5.58 15.54
N PRO A 230 -11.23 5.35 16.08
CA PRO A 230 -11.51 4.25 17.01
C PRO A 230 -11.35 2.82 16.43
N ASN A 231 -11.13 2.64 15.13
CA ASN A 231 -11.16 1.31 14.48
C ASN A 231 -10.01 1.03 13.48
N ASN A 232 -8.87 1.72 13.57
CA ASN A 232 -7.76 1.48 12.65
C ASN A 232 -6.99 0.21 13.00
N ILE A 233 -7.44 -0.95 12.52
CA ILE A 233 -6.69 -2.20 12.63
C ILE A 233 -6.35 -2.68 11.21
N GLY A 234 -5.05 -2.69 10.88
CA GLY A 234 -4.55 -3.34 9.66
C GLY A 234 -4.62 -2.50 8.38
N LEU A 235 -3.75 -1.47 8.28
CA LEU A 235 -3.77 -0.56 7.14
C LEU A 235 -3.24 -1.18 5.85
N VAL A 236 -2.27 -2.08 5.99
CA VAL A 236 -1.70 -2.86 4.90
C VAL A 236 -1.74 -4.34 5.26
N LYS A 237 -2.07 -5.19 4.29
CA LYS A 237 -2.24 -6.64 4.48
C LYS A 237 -1.51 -7.42 3.38
N ASN A 238 -1.03 -8.62 3.74
CA ASN A 238 -0.43 -9.57 2.79
C ASN A 238 0.75 -8.97 2.01
N THR A 239 1.56 -8.12 2.64
CA THR A 239 2.72 -7.53 2.00
C THR A 239 3.85 -8.57 1.90
N LEU A 240 4.46 -8.69 0.71
CA LEU A 240 5.74 -9.36 0.54
C LEU A 240 6.83 -8.30 0.47
N VAL A 241 7.80 -8.37 1.38
CA VAL A 241 9.01 -7.53 1.34
C VAL A 241 10.19 -8.43 0.97
N GLU A 242 10.62 -8.36 -0.29
CA GLU A 242 11.73 -9.16 -0.80
C GLU A 242 13.08 -8.65 -0.25
N VAL A 243 14.14 -9.43 -0.45
CA VAL A 243 15.51 -9.04 -0.08
C VAL A 243 15.86 -7.68 -0.69
N GLY A 244 16.33 -6.76 0.15
CA GLY A 244 16.64 -5.37 -0.22
C GLY A 244 15.42 -4.43 -0.32
N GLY A 245 14.20 -4.96 -0.20
CA GLY A 245 12.98 -4.17 -0.06
C GLY A 245 12.83 -3.58 1.33
N PHE A 246 12.05 -2.50 1.43
CA PHE A 246 11.87 -1.77 2.69
C PHE A 246 10.41 -1.38 2.95
N GLN A 247 9.92 -1.72 4.15
CA GLN A 247 8.65 -1.24 4.67
C GLN A 247 8.86 -0.44 5.95
N SER A 248 8.20 0.70 6.08
CA SER A 248 8.13 1.46 7.33
C SER A 248 6.68 1.61 7.79
N VAL A 249 6.46 1.38 9.08
CA VAL A 249 5.15 1.43 9.73
C VAL A 249 5.23 2.36 10.94
N SER A 250 4.42 3.42 10.95
CA SER A 250 4.42 4.41 12.02
C SER A 250 3.07 5.12 12.16
N GLY A 251 2.76 5.70 13.32
CA GLY A 251 1.53 6.45 13.53
C GLY A 251 0.71 5.96 14.71
N VAL A 252 -0.55 6.36 14.84
CA VAL A 252 -1.42 5.96 15.96
C VAL A 252 -2.21 4.71 15.59
N ASN A 253 -1.92 3.58 16.26
CA ASN A 253 -2.57 2.29 16.04
C ASN A 253 -2.43 1.78 14.60
N VAL A 254 -1.26 1.92 14.00
CA VAL A 254 -1.02 1.44 12.63
C VAL A 254 -0.52 0.02 12.67
N SER A 255 -1.08 -0.88 11.86
CA SER A 255 -0.59 -2.25 11.75
C SER A 255 -0.33 -2.66 10.30
N ALA A 256 0.81 -3.31 10.08
CA ALA A 256 1.02 -4.17 8.91
C ALA A 256 0.69 -5.62 9.31
N LEU A 257 -0.28 -6.21 8.63
CA LEU A 257 -0.77 -7.56 8.90
C LEU A 257 -0.23 -8.56 7.88
N ASP A 258 0.12 -9.75 8.36
CA ASP A 258 0.43 -10.93 7.55
C ASP A 258 1.55 -10.65 6.53
N THR A 259 2.61 -9.96 7.00
CA THR A 259 3.77 -9.64 6.16
C THR A 259 4.68 -10.87 6.02
N MET A 260 5.11 -11.16 4.80
CA MET A 260 6.20 -12.09 4.53
C MET A 260 7.47 -11.28 4.29
N LEU A 261 8.45 -11.40 5.18
CA LEU A 261 9.59 -10.49 5.27
C LEU A 261 10.91 -11.20 5.01
N TYR A 262 11.55 -10.86 3.90
CA TYR A 262 12.94 -11.21 3.55
C TYR A 262 13.85 -9.97 3.42
N GLY A 263 13.24 -8.78 3.34
CA GLY A 263 13.92 -7.49 3.41
C GLY A 263 13.85 -6.87 4.81
N LYS A 264 13.65 -5.55 4.87
CA LYS A 264 13.63 -4.80 6.13
C LYS A 264 12.26 -4.22 6.43
N GLN A 265 11.83 -4.36 7.67
CA GLN A 265 10.63 -3.73 8.21
C GLN A 265 10.99 -2.88 9.42
N HIS A 266 10.75 -1.57 9.34
CA HIS A 266 10.93 -0.65 10.46
C HIS A 266 9.58 -0.33 11.09
N ILE A 267 9.47 -0.59 12.39
CA ILE A 267 8.30 -0.26 13.19
C ILE A 267 8.68 0.87 14.15
N PHE A 268 8.11 2.04 13.93
CA PHE A 268 8.33 3.21 14.79
C PHE A 268 7.15 3.42 15.73
N THR A 269 7.17 4.52 16.46
CA THR A 269 6.16 4.92 17.44
C THR A 269 4.73 4.72 16.95
N GLY A 270 4.00 3.90 17.72
CA GLY A 270 2.60 3.53 17.53
C GLY A 270 2.30 2.68 16.29
N GLY A 271 3.34 2.30 15.53
CA GLY A 271 3.28 1.26 14.52
C GLY A 271 3.33 -0.14 15.14
N SER A 272 2.78 -1.11 14.41
CA SER A 272 2.79 -2.52 14.78
C SER A 272 3.06 -3.41 13.56
N SER A 273 3.92 -4.40 13.75
CA SER A 273 4.02 -5.59 12.90
C SER A 273 3.17 -6.69 13.51
N VAL A 274 2.26 -7.29 12.76
CA VAL A 274 1.31 -8.28 13.28
C VAL A 274 1.26 -9.50 12.35
N ASN A 275 1.42 -10.70 12.91
CA ASN A 275 1.45 -11.97 12.16
C ASN A 275 2.55 -12.03 11.08
N THR A 276 3.65 -11.32 11.30
CA THR A 276 4.75 -11.28 10.33
C THR A 276 5.57 -12.57 10.39
N THR A 277 5.79 -13.19 9.24
CA THR A 277 6.78 -14.25 9.09
C THR A 277 8.09 -13.64 8.62
N VAL A 278 9.14 -13.76 9.44
CA VAL A 278 10.48 -13.27 9.15
C VAL A 278 11.30 -14.41 8.61
N GLY A 279 11.59 -14.38 7.30
CA GLY A 279 12.40 -15.38 6.60
C GLY A 279 13.89 -15.05 6.63
N ASP A 280 14.67 -15.85 5.90
CA ASP A 280 16.11 -15.68 5.77
C ASP A 280 16.50 -14.29 5.24
N GLY A 281 17.36 -13.58 5.99
CA GLY A 281 17.76 -12.19 5.74
C GLY A 281 16.70 -11.15 6.10
N GLY A 282 15.51 -11.59 6.51
CA GLY A 282 14.43 -10.74 6.98
C GLY A 282 14.77 -10.09 8.31
N LEU A 283 14.47 -8.80 8.44
CA LEU A 283 14.80 -8.03 9.64
C LEU A 283 13.64 -7.12 10.05
N ILE A 284 13.09 -7.36 11.23
CA ILE A 284 12.22 -6.39 11.91
C ILE A 284 13.08 -5.55 12.86
N LEU A 285 12.97 -4.24 12.75
CA LEU A 285 13.54 -3.28 13.69
C LEU A 285 12.39 -2.45 14.30
N ALA A 286 12.06 -2.71 15.56
CA ALA A 286 11.06 -1.97 16.30
C ALA A 286 11.71 -1.02 17.31
N TYR A 287 11.37 0.26 17.21
CA TYR A 287 11.89 1.33 18.07
C TYR A 287 10.76 2.12 18.71
N ASP A 288 11.03 2.69 19.88
CA ASP A 288 10.31 3.82 20.47
C ASP A 288 8.77 3.66 20.47
N GLN A 289 8.23 2.65 21.18
CA GLN A 289 6.83 2.19 21.15
C GLN A 289 6.40 1.41 19.91
N GLY A 290 7.34 1.00 19.06
CA GLY A 290 7.07 0.03 18.00
C GLY A 290 6.68 -1.32 18.59
N LYS A 291 5.67 -1.97 18.00
CA LYS A 291 5.13 -3.25 18.46
C LYS A 291 5.38 -4.38 17.45
N VAL A 292 5.76 -5.55 17.95
CA VAL A 292 5.84 -6.79 17.17
C VAL A 292 4.93 -7.82 17.81
N ILE A 293 3.90 -8.28 17.12
CA ILE A 293 2.85 -9.13 17.69
C ILE A 293 2.72 -10.39 16.84
N ASN A 294 2.80 -11.55 17.48
CA ASN A 294 2.65 -12.85 16.85
C ASN A 294 3.61 -13.07 15.66
N ALA A 295 4.87 -12.64 15.81
CA ALA A 295 5.87 -12.86 14.78
C ALA A 295 6.35 -14.32 14.78
N ASN A 296 6.52 -14.89 13.59
CA ASN A 296 7.13 -16.20 13.37
C ASN A 296 8.50 -15.99 12.72
N VAL A 297 9.58 -16.23 13.47
CA VAL A 297 10.95 -15.94 13.04
C VAL A 297 11.62 -17.24 12.61
N LEU A 298 11.83 -17.40 11.31
CA LEU A 298 12.46 -18.57 10.72
C LEU A 298 13.99 -18.45 10.76
N SER A 299 14.69 -19.54 10.41
CA SER A 299 16.15 -19.53 10.29
C SER A 299 16.65 -18.41 9.37
N GLY A 300 17.64 -17.66 9.86
CA GLY A 300 18.22 -16.50 9.18
C GLY A 300 17.40 -15.21 9.32
N GLY A 301 16.25 -15.24 9.97
CA GLY A 301 15.43 -14.06 10.26
C GLY A 301 15.72 -13.48 11.64
N ASP A 302 15.63 -12.16 11.74
CA ASP A 302 15.91 -11.42 12.96
C ASP A 302 14.79 -10.45 13.36
N VAL A 303 14.54 -10.35 14.66
CA VAL A 303 13.70 -9.31 15.26
C VAL A 303 14.49 -8.57 16.31
N PHE A 304 14.57 -7.25 16.19
CA PHE A 304 15.13 -6.37 17.20
C PHE A 304 14.04 -5.49 17.77
N ILE A 305 13.85 -5.53 19.08
CA ILE A 305 13.10 -4.52 19.82
C ILE A 305 14.07 -3.73 20.68
N GLU A 306 14.09 -2.41 20.49
CA GLU A 306 15.07 -1.55 21.15
C GLU A 306 14.48 -0.23 21.62
N THR A 307 14.73 0.09 22.89
CA THR A 307 14.50 1.43 23.44
C THR A 307 15.71 2.30 23.13
N ARG A 308 15.52 3.40 22.40
CA ARG A 308 16.57 4.40 22.16
C ARG A 308 16.50 5.53 23.18
N HIS A 309 17.54 6.34 23.24
CA HIS A 309 17.55 7.58 24.02
C HIS A 309 17.22 8.77 23.13
N ASP A 310 16.54 9.76 23.69
CA ASP A 310 16.35 11.06 23.06
C ASP A 310 17.72 11.69 22.82
N ALA A 311 17.97 12.10 21.57
CA ALA A 311 19.28 12.61 21.17
C ALA A 311 19.65 13.97 21.81
N VAL A 312 18.67 14.67 22.40
CA VAL A 312 18.82 15.98 23.01
C VAL A 312 18.90 15.88 24.52
N THR A 313 17.95 15.19 25.15
CA THR A 313 17.89 15.09 26.62
C THR A 313 18.73 13.94 27.15
N GLY A 314 19.01 12.93 26.33
CA GLY A 314 19.64 11.69 26.76
C GLY A 314 18.71 10.78 27.56
N ASP A 315 17.43 11.14 27.72
CA ASP A 315 16.45 10.34 28.43
C ASP A 315 16.01 9.14 27.58
N PRO A 316 15.70 7.98 28.18
CA PRO A 316 15.15 6.86 27.43
C PRO A 316 13.78 7.22 26.84
N LEU A 317 13.59 6.89 25.56
CA LEU A 317 12.29 6.95 24.91
C LEU A 317 11.38 5.83 25.44
N ALA A 318 10.09 5.90 25.14
CA ALA A 318 9.17 4.85 25.57
C ALA A 318 9.50 3.51 24.88
N PRO A 319 9.44 2.38 25.62
CA PRO A 319 10.05 1.12 25.18
C PRO A 319 9.35 0.48 23.98
N ALA A 320 10.11 -0.26 23.19
CA ALA A 320 9.58 -1.16 22.17
C ALA A 320 9.04 -2.45 22.83
N TYR A 321 8.09 -3.10 22.16
CA TYR A 321 7.35 -4.23 22.71
C TYR A 321 7.21 -5.38 21.73
N ALA A 322 7.47 -6.60 22.19
CA ALA A 322 7.13 -7.82 21.45
C ALA A 322 6.15 -8.70 22.24
N ASN A 323 5.22 -9.34 21.54
CA ASN A 323 4.28 -10.30 22.11
C ASN A 323 4.15 -11.53 21.23
N LYS A 324 4.17 -12.72 21.86
CA LYS A 324 3.93 -14.00 21.18
C LYS A 324 4.89 -14.22 20.00
N THR A 325 6.14 -13.79 20.15
CA THR A 325 7.17 -14.08 19.15
C THR A 325 7.56 -15.55 19.24
N THR A 326 7.46 -16.26 18.13
CA THR A 326 7.89 -17.66 18.00
C THR A 326 9.18 -17.73 17.21
N LEU A 327 10.24 -18.29 17.80
CA LEU A 327 11.52 -18.53 17.13
C LEU A 327 11.58 -19.98 16.64
N ASN A 328 11.72 -20.14 15.34
CA ASN A 328 11.88 -21.40 14.61
C ASN A 328 13.20 -21.37 13.82
N GLY A 329 14.29 -21.02 14.51
CA GLY A 329 15.66 -21.02 14.00
C GLY A 329 16.27 -19.63 13.82
N GLY A 330 15.47 -18.56 13.93
CA GLY A 330 15.93 -17.18 13.89
C GLY A 330 16.18 -16.60 15.28
N ALA A 331 16.37 -15.28 15.36
CA ALA A 331 16.70 -14.60 16.61
C ALA A 331 15.72 -13.47 16.98
N LEU A 332 15.54 -13.30 18.29
CA LEU A 332 14.92 -12.10 18.89
C LEU A 332 15.92 -11.42 19.82
N TYR A 333 16.12 -10.13 19.62
CA TYR A 333 16.94 -9.27 20.44
C TYR A 333 16.06 -8.29 21.21
N VAL A 334 16.07 -8.40 22.53
CA VAL A 334 15.37 -7.53 23.47
C VAL A 334 16.41 -6.66 24.17
N ARG A 335 16.51 -5.38 23.77
CA ARG A 335 17.61 -4.51 24.19
C ARG A 335 17.13 -3.13 24.61
N GLY A 336 17.88 -2.51 25.52
CA GLY A 336 17.60 -1.14 25.97
C GLY A 336 16.61 -1.11 27.12
N GLN A 337 16.70 -0.05 27.92
CA GLN A 337 15.99 0.07 29.18
C GLN A 337 14.48 -0.13 28.98
N ASP A 338 13.93 -1.12 29.68
CA ASP A 338 12.51 -1.49 29.70
C ASP A 338 11.91 -1.99 28.38
N SER A 339 12.72 -2.23 27.33
CA SER A 339 12.23 -2.98 26.16
C SER A 339 11.79 -4.37 26.60
N PHE A 340 10.60 -4.76 26.17
CA PHE A 340 9.90 -5.88 26.79
C PHE A 340 9.33 -6.86 25.77
N ALA A 341 9.64 -8.15 25.97
CA ALA A 341 9.02 -9.24 25.21
C ALA A 341 8.24 -10.17 26.14
N GLU A 342 6.99 -10.47 25.79
CA GLU A 342 6.16 -11.40 26.56
C GLU A 342 5.59 -12.54 25.72
N ASN A 343 5.37 -13.68 26.38
CA ASN A 343 4.79 -14.88 25.78
C ASN A 343 5.63 -15.44 24.61
N SER A 344 6.94 -15.24 24.65
CA SER A 344 7.85 -15.73 23.62
C SER A 344 7.99 -17.25 23.69
N LEU A 345 8.02 -17.90 22.52
CA LEU A 345 8.28 -19.33 22.37
C LEU A 345 9.53 -19.54 21.52
N VAL A 346 10.57 -20.14 22.08
CA VAL A 346 11.80 -20.49 21.37
C VAL A 346 11.81 -21.98 21.10
N ASN A 347 11.43 -22.40 19.89
CA ASN A 347 11.49 -23.82 19.47
C ASN A 347 12.87 -24.20 18.92
N SER A 348 13.55 -23.23 18.31
CA SER A 348 14.95 -23.27 17.86
C SER A 348 15.43 -21.84 17.61
N GLY A 349 16.75 -21.62 17.66
CA GLY A 349 17.34 -20.29 17.48
C GLY A 349 17.63 -19.61 18.81
N GLU A 350 17.70 -18.28 18.81
CA GLU A 350 18.34 -17.53 19.88
C GLU A 350 17.50 -16.37 20.39
N LEU A 351 17.36 -16.27 21.71
CA LEU A 351 16.77 -15.12 22.38
C LEU A 351 17.85 -14.36 23.16
N PHE A 352 18.09 -13.12 22.78
CA PHE A 352 19.08 -12.24 23.38
C PHE A 352 18.38 -11.18 24.22
N VAL A 353 18.68 -11.12 25.52
CA VAL A 353 18.12 -10.15 26.47
C VAL A 353 19.29 -9.41 27.12
N HIS A 354 19.47 -8.15 26.72
CA HIS A 354 20.64 -7.36 27.12
C HIS A 354 20.26 -5.92 27.48
N ASN A 355 21.17 -5.23 28.16
CA ASN A 355 21.13 -3.79 28.41
C ASN A 355 19.78 -3.32 29.00
N GLY A 356 19.33 -3.98 30.07
CA GLY A 356 18.06 -3.66 30.74
C GLY A 356 16.81 -4.19 30.04
N GLY A 357 16.96 -5.02 29.00
CA GLY A 357 15.85 -5.73 28.36
C GLY A 357 15.12 -6.66 29.33
N ILE A 358 13.81 -6.84 29.12
CA ILE A 358 12.94 -7.62 29.99
C ILE A 358 12.21 -8.68 29.16
N ILE A 359 12.18 -9.91 29.65
CA ILE A 359 11.30 -10.96 29.12
C ILE A 359 10.27 -11.39 30.17
N MET A 360 9.11 -11.86 29.71
CA MET A 360 8.08 -12.44 30.57
C MET A 360 7.40 -13.64 29.94
N ASP A 361 7.04 -14.61 30.76
CA ASP A 361 6.28 -15.81 30.39
C ASP A 361 6.86 -16.48 29.13
N THR A 362 8.16 -16.71 29.16
CA THR A 362 8.94 -17.21 28.03
C THR A 362 9.16 -18.71 28.16
N ARG A 363 8.90 -19.44 27.06
CA ARG A 363 9.15 -20.87 26.97
C ARG A 363 10.25 -21.14 25.95
N VAL A 364 11.24 -21.92 26.36
CA VAL A 364 12.34 -22.37 25.52
C VAL A 364 12.29 -23.89 25.45
N ALA A 365 12.20 -24.42 24.24
CA ALA A 365 12.10 -25.85 23.97
C ALA A 365 13.06 -26.22 22.84
N GLY A 366 13.82 -27.30 22.99
CA GLY A 366 14.64 -27.87 21.93
C GLY A 366 16.15 -27.67 22.12
N ASN A 367 16.93 -28.66 21.69
CA ASN A 367 18.37 -28.74 21.92
C ASN A 367 19.17 -27.60 21.27
N SER A 368 18.60 -26.93 20.27
CA SER A 368 19.22 -25.81 19.54
C SER A 368 18.64 -24.45 19.94
N SER A 369 17.93 -24.40 21.07
CA SER A 369 17.32 -23.18 21.59
C SER A 369 18.20 -22.61 22.68
N VAL A 370 18.67 -21.39 22.47
CA VAL A 370 19.58 -20.69 23.38
C VAL A 370 18.95 -19.37 23.81
N ILE A 371 19.11 -19.05 25.08
CA ILE A 371 18.79 -17.72 25.61
C ILE A 371 20.01 -17.13 26.30
N HIS A 372 20.28 -15.86 26.00
CA HIS A 372 21.32 -15.05 26.64
C HIS A 372 20.65 -13.96 27.47
N ILE A 373 20.98 -13.88 28.76
CA ILE A 373 20.52 -12.81 29.65
C ILE A 373 21.72 -12.20 30.37
N ASP A 374 21.97 -10.90 30.16
CA ASP A 374 23.06 -10.17 30.83
C ASP A 374 22.78 -8.67 30.99
N SER A 375 23.75 -7.90 31.49
CA SER A 375 23.74 -6.42 31.49
C SER A 375 22.43 -5.79 31.99
N ASP A 376 22.13 -5.98 33.28
CA ASP A 376 20.88 -5.54 33.92
C ASP A 376 19.58 -6.14 33.35
N SER A 377 19.62 -7.23 32.58
CA SER A 377 18.38 -7.81 32.05
C SER A 377 17.59 -8.67 33.03
N PHE A 378 16.28 -8.72 32.83
CA PHE A 378 15.34 -9.37 33.73
C PHE A 378 14.46 -10.38 33.00
N SER A 379 14.27 -11.54 33.61
CA SER A 379 13.15 -12.44 33.31
C SER A 379 12.13 -12.34 34.43
N LYS A 380 10.96 -11.78 34.11
CA LYS A 380 9.80 -11.68 35.00
C LYS A 380 8.81 -12.81 34.72
N GLY A 381 8.01 -13.19 35.71
CA GLY A 381 7.07 -14.30 35.51
C GLY A 381 7.79 -15.63 35.22
N ARG A 382 7.18 -16.49 34.40
CA ARG A 382 7.70 -17.86 34.18
C ARG A 382 8.74 -17.90 33.05
N LEU A 383 9.89 -18.53 33.33
CA LEU A 383 10.85 -18.96 32.33
C LEU A 383 10.97 -20.49 32.36
N ASP A 384 10.45 -21.17 31.34
CA ASP A 384 10.54 -22.63 31.26
C ASP A 384 11.52 -23.08 30.20
N LEU A 385 12.42 -23.96 30.60
CA LEU A 385 13.33 -24.64 29.70
C LEU A 385 13.02 -26.11 29.65
N SER A 386 13.01 -26.63 28.42
CA SER A 386 12.77 -28.05 28.17
C SER A 386 13.56 -28.60 26.98
N ASN A 387 13.75 -29.92 26.95
CA ASN A 387 14.24 -30.67 25.79
C ASN A 387 15.60 -30.15 25.27
N GLY A 388 16.62 -30.17 26.12
CA GLY A 388 17.99 -29.73 25.86
C GLY A 388 18.22 -28.23 25.68
N ALA A 389 17.22 -27.40 25.96
CA ALA A 389 17.36 -25.94 25.93
C ALA A 389 18.50 -25.46 26.85
N THR A 390 19.17 -24.38 26.45
CA THR A 390 20.28 -23.79 27.21
C THR A 390 20.03 -22.33 27.54
N VAL A 391 20.20 -21.94 28.81
CA VAL A 391 20.32 -20.53 29.22
C VAL A 391 21.78 -20.20 29.51
N TYR A 392 22.26 -19.11 28.94
CA TYR A 392 23.47 -18.41 29.36
C TYR A 392 23.11 -17.18 30.18
N LEU A 393 23.62 -17.13 31.41
CA LEU A 393 23.51 -15.98 32.30
C LEU A 393 24.86 -15.28 32.37
N GLY A 394 24.98 -14.12 31.74
CA GLY A 394 26.19 -13.30 31.78
C GLY A 394 26.28 -12.45 33.05
N ALA A 395 27.49 -12.27 33.56
CA ALA A 395 27.82 -11.24 34.55
C ALA A 395 28.30 -9.98 33.79
N SER A 396 27.69 -8.82 34.05
CA SER A 396 28.28 -7.53 33.63
C SER A 396 28.98 -6.88 34.83
N ASP A 397 29.95 -6.01 34.56
CA ASP A 397 30.80 -5.36 35.59
C ASP A 397 30.01 -4.47 36.56
N THR A 398 28.76 -4.10 36.23
CA THR A 398 27.95 -3.13 36.98
C THR A 398 26.65 -3.70 37.55
N SER A 399 26.25 -4.92 37.16
CA SER A 399 24.96 -5.52 37.53
C SER A 399 24.74 -6.93 36.96
N GLY A 400 23.84 -7.70 37.59
CA GLY A 400 23.55 -9.09 37.23
C GLY A 400 22.17 -9.32 36.64
N ALA A 401 22.08 -10.28 35.72
CA ALA A 401 20.81 -10.82 35.24
C ALA A 401 19.96 -11.39 36.38
N LYS A 402 18.63 -11.21 36.33
CA LYS A 402 17.71 -11.77 37.32
C LYS A 402 16.61 -12.59 36.67
N ILE A 403 16.29 -13.74 37.27
CA ILE A 403 15.15 -14.58 36.90
C ILE A 403 14.26 -14.75 38.13
N GLU A 404 12.97 -14.44 38.01
CA GLU A 404 12.00 -14.61 39.09
C GLU A 404 11.60 -16.07 39.29
N HIS A 405 11.07 -16.73 38.25
CA HIS A 405 10.65 -18.13 38.30
C HIS A 405 11.24 -18.95 37.15
N LEU A 406 12.11 -19.90 37.50
CA LEU A 406 12.79 -20.78 36.54
C LEU A 406 12.31 -22.23 36.68
N THR A 407 11.82 -22.82 35.59
CA THR A 407 11.53 -24.25 35.49
C THR A 407 12.54 -24.90 34.54
N LEU A 408 13.20 -25.96 34.99
CA LEU A 408 14.13 -26.74 34.16
C LEU A 408 13.62 -28.18 34.01
N ASN A 409 13.53 -28.67 32.78
CA ASN A 409 13.20 -30.06 32.48
C ASN A 409 14.07 -30.58 31.34
N ASP A 410 15.13 -31.34 31.65
CA ASP A 410 16.15 -31.73 30.67
C ASP A 410 16.75 -30.50 29.97
N ALA A 411 17.34 -29.60 30.76
CA ALA A 411 17.85 -28.31 30.27
C ALA A 411 19.13 -27.92 31.02
N SER A 412 19.93 -27.06 30.39
CA SER A 412 21.21 -26.59 30.94
C SER A 412 21.16 -25.11 31.29
N VAL A 413 21.80 -24.76 32.41
CA VAL A 413 22.06 -23.37 32.80
C VAL A 413 23.57 -23.18 32.89
N ILE A 414 24.09 -22.21 32.15
CA ILE A 414 25.51 -21.87 32.11
C ILE A 414 25.67 -20.46 32.67
N PHE A 415 26.50 -20.34 33.69
CA PHE A 415 26.87 -19.06 34.28
C PHE A 415 28.16 -18.56 33.64
N GLY A 416 28.13 -17.34 33.11
CA GLY A 416 29.34 -16.66 32.64
C GLY A 416 30.28 -16.40 33.82
N SER A 417 31.58 -16.61 33.60
CA SER A 417 32.61 -16.26 34.59
C SER A 417 32.71 -14.74 34.71
N ARG A 418 32.86 -14.25 35.95
CA ARG A 418 33.39 -12.91 36.21
C ARG A 418 34.84 -12.78 35.79
#